data_AF-A0A285BZQ5-F1
#
_entry.id   AF-A0A285BZQ5-F1
#
_cell.length_a   1.000
_cell.length_b   1.000
_cell.length_c   1.000
_cell.angle_alpha   90.00
_cell.angle_beta   90.00
_cell.angle_gamma   90.00
#
_symmetry.space_group_name_H-M   'P 1'
#
loop_
_entity.id
_entity.type
_entity.pdbx_description
1 polymer ?
#
loop_
_entity_poly.entity_id
_entity_poly.type
_entity_poly.pdbx_seq_one_letter_code
_entity_poly.pdbx_strand_id
1 'polypeptide(L)'
;MKFEADDLDWAMGELANLFAKANLTGKLPHELNTDLFYEAWTVLCFQPIEVSTRCRQTLISMLAPRLWQVSKEGYIKRNFDFNNPNKPMRYENTFTH
;
A
#
# COMPACT_ATOMS: atom_id res chain seq x y z
N MET A 1 19.67 -20.74 7.10
CA MET A 1 18.29 -20.91 6.63
C MET A 1 18.35 -21.02 5.12
N LYS A 2 17.82 -22.10 4.52
CA LYS A 2 17.69 -22.20 3.06
C LYS A 2 16.36 -21.54 2.73
N PHE A 3 16.39 -20.40 2.04
CA PHE A 3 15.18 -19.75 1.58
C PHE A 3 14.67 -20.49 0.35
N GLU A 4 13.46 -21.04 0.44
CA GLU A 4 12.78 -21.68 -0.68
C GLU A 4 12.00 -20.62 -1.47
N ALA A 5 11.69 -20.88 -2.73
CA ALA A 5 10.91 -19.94 -3.55
C ALA A 5 9.55 -19.62 -2.91
N ASP A 6 8.97 -20.59 -2.21
CA ASP A 6 7.72 -20.50 -1.47
C ASP A 6 7.79 -19.47 -0.32
N ASP A 7 8.97 -19.21 0.24
CA ASP A 7 9.13 -18.22 1.32
C ASP A 7 8.90 -16.80 0.81
N LEU A 8 9.31 -16.51 -0.43
CA LEU A 8 9.13 -15.18 -1.03
C LEU A 8 7.65 -14.90 -1.32
N ASP A 9 6.94 -15.89 -1.86
CA ASP A 9 5.51 -15.78 -2.15
C ASP A 9 4.70 -15.60 -0.87
N TRP A 10 5.02 -16.38 0.17
CA TRP A 10 4.45 -16.20 1.50
C TRP A 10 4.72 -14.79 2.05
N ALA A 11 6.00 -14.35 2.06
CA ALA A 11 6.38 -13.06 2.61
C ALA A 11 5.69 -11.89 1.87
N MET A 12 5.59 -11.98 0.55
CA MET A 12 4.89 -10.97 -0.26
C MET A 12 3.39 -10.94 0.04
N GLY A 13 2.74 -12.09 0.22
CA GLY A 13 1.32 -12.17 0.57
C GLY A 13 1.03 -11.55 1.94
N GLU A 14 1.81 -11.92 2.95
CA GLU A 14 1.66 -11.40 4.32
C GLU A 14 1.91 -9.89 4.38
N LEU A 15 2.97 -9.41 3.74
CA LEU A 15 3.28 -7.98 3.71
C LEU A 15 2.25 -7.19 2.88
N ALA A 16 1.74 -7.73 1.77
CA ALA A 16 0.69 -7.05 1.01
C ALA A 16 -0.57 -6.84 1.84
N ASN A 17 -1.00 -7.86 2.59
CA ASN A 17 -2.12 -7.74 3.53
C ASN A 17 -1.83 -6.73 4.65
N LEU A 18 -0.62 -6.77 5.22
CA LEU A 18 -0.21 -5.86 6.28
C LEU A 18 -0.22 -4.40 5.80
N PHE A 19 0.33 -4.14 4.61
CA PHE A 19 0.39 -2.81 3.99
C PHE A 19 -1.00 -2.29 3.60
N ALA A 20 -1.87 -3.16 3.06
CA ALA A 20 -3.26 -2.81 2.79
C ALA A 20 -3.99 -2.41 4.07
N LYS A 21 -3.84 -3.20 5.14
CA LYS A 21 -4.45 -2.92 6.45
C LYS A 21 -3.87 -1.64 7.07
N ALA A 22 -2.56 -1.43 6.97
CA ALA A 22 -1.86 -0.24 7.43
C ALA A 22 -2.40 1.02 6.76
N ASN A 23 -2.55 0.99 5.43
CA ASN A 23 -3.15 2.07 4.65
C ASN A 23 -4.62 2.30 5.05
N LEU A 24 -5.36 1.24 5.39
CA LEU A 24 -6.72 1.38 5.90
C LEU A 24 -6.75 2.04 7.30
N THR A 25 -5.85 1.67 8.20
CA THR A 25 -5.89 2.15 9.59
C THR A 25 -5.11 3.44 9.82
N GLY A 26 -4.36 3.93 8.82
CA GLY A 26 -3.47 5.09 8.98
C GLY A 26 -2.31 4.81 9.95
N LYS A 27 -1.89 3.56 10.06
CA LYS A 27 -0.78 3.10 10.92
C LYS A 27 0.35 2.56 10.05
N LEU A 28 1.56 2.44 10.60
CA LEU A 28 2.66 1.80 9.89
C LEU A 28 2.49 0.27 9.91
N PRO A 29 2.94 -0.46 8.87
CA PRO A 29 2.80 -1.92 8.80
C PRO A 29 3.37 -2.64 10.03
N HIS A 30 4.56 -2.26 10.50
CA HIS A 30 5.21 -2.87 11.68
C HIS A 30 4.49 -2.60 13.01
N GLU A 31 3.60 -1.60 13.08
CA GLU A 31 2.79 -1.31 14.26
C GLU A 31 1.53 -2.21 14.33
N LEU A 32 1.16 -2.85 13.22
CA LEU A 32 -0.01 -3.74 13.18
C LEU A 32 0.31 -5.16 13.63
N ASN A 33 1.45 -5.68 13.18
CA ASN A 33 1.98 -6.96 13.64
C ASN A 33 3.50 -6.93 13.45
N THR A 34 4.21 -6.67 14.54
CA THR A 34 5.66 -6.45 14.55
C THR A 34 6.42 -7.72 14.17
N ASP A 35 6.03 -8.86 14.74
CA ASP A 35 6.71 -10.13 14.52
C ASP A 35 6.57 -10.57 13.05
N LEU A 36 5.34 -10.57 12.54
CA LEU A 36 5.07 -10.92 11.14
C LEU A 36 5.76 -9.97 10.16
N PHE A 37 5.77 -8.66 10.47
CA PHE A 37 6.47 -7.69 9.64
C PHE A 37 7.95 -8.03 9.54
N TYR A 38 8.64 -8.21 10.66
CA TYR A 38 10.08 -8.46 10.63
C TYR A 38 10.43 -9.82 10.04
N GLU A 39 9.63 -10.85 10.27
CA GLU A 39 9.83 -12.17 9.67
C GLU A 39 9.74 -12.10 8.13
N ALA A 40 8.63 -11.60 7.60
CA ALA A 40 8.43 -11.49 6.17
C ALA A 40 9.37 -10.45 5.50
N TRP A 41 9.65 -9.33 6.18
CA TRP A 41 10.58 -8.32 5.67
C TRP A 41 12.02 -8.83 5.61
N THR A 42 12.38 -9.72 6.52
CA THR A 42 13.70 -10.38 6.53
C THR A 42 13.84 -11.32 5.33
N VAL A 43 12.82 -12.12 5.02
CA VAL A 43 12.79 -12.96 3.81
C VAL A 43 13.04 -12.13 2.55
N LEU A 44 12.41 -10.96 2.44
CA LEU A 44 12.66 -10.02 1.34
C LEU A 44 14.09 -9.52 1.30
N CYS A 45 14.67 -9.16 2.45
CA CYS A 45 16.04 -8.66 2.53
C CYS A 45 17.09 -9.70 2.13
N PHE A 46 16.77 -10.99 2.24
CA PHE A 46 17.64 -12.09 1.81
C PHE A 46 17.57 -12.42 0.32
N GLN A 47 16.59 -11.88 -0.40
CA GLN A 47 16.50 -12.05 -1.86
C GLN A 47 17.61 -11.26 -2.58
N PRO A 48 17.94 -11.64 -3.84
CA PRO A 48 18.80 -10.82 -4.69
C PRO A 48 18.33 -9.37 -4.73
N ILE A 49 19.27 -8.43 -4.77
CA ILE A 49 18.99 -7.00 -4.59
C ILE A 49 17.94 -6.46 -5.58
N GLU A 50 17.93 -6.97 -6.80
CA GLU A 50 16.94 -6.58 -7.81
C GLU A 50 15.53 -7.04 -7.44
N VAL A 51 15.39 -8.28 -6.97
CA VAL A 51 14.11 -8.86 -6.54
C VAL A 51 13.60 -8.12 -5.31
N SER A 52 14.44 -7.98 -4.27
CA SER A 52 14.05 -7.30 -3.03
C SER A 52 13.69 -5.84 -3.26
N THR A 53 14.35 -5.16 -4.20
CA THR A 53 14.03 -3.76 -4.55
C THR A 53 12.68 -3.66 -5.25
N ARG A 54 12.39 -4.52 -6.23
CA ARG A 54 11.09 -4.54 -6.92
C ARG A 54 9.96 -4.84 -5.95
N CYS A 55 10.11 -5.86 -5.11
CA CYS A 55 9.11 -6.22 -4.10
C CYS A 55 8.83 -5.06 -3.12
N ARG A 56 9.87 -4.41 -2.60
CA ARG A 56 9.72 -3.25 -1.70
C ARG A 56 9.03 -2.08 -2.38
N GLN A 57 9.37 -1.79 -3.64
CA GLN A 57 8.70 -0.75 -4.43
C GLN A 57 7.21 -1.06 -4.60
N THR A 58 6.86 -2.31 -4.90
CA THR A 58 5.46 -2.77 -4.98
C THR A 58 4.73 -2.56 -3.66
N LEU A 59 5.30 -3.01 -2.54
CA LEU A 59 4.69 -2.84 -1.22
C LEU A 59 4.48 -1.36 -0.85
N ILE A 60 5.50 -0.53 -1.05
CA ILE A 60 5.42 0.92 -0.78
C ILE A 60 4.34 1.58 -1.65
N SER A 61 4.15 1.13 -2.90
CA SER A 61 3.10 1.67 -3.78
C SER A 61 1.68 1.42 -3.25
N MET A 62 1.49 0.41 -2.40
CA MET A 62 0.19 0.10 -1.76
C MET A 62 -0.17 1.10 -0.66
N LEU A 63 0.78 1.89 -0.16
CA LEU A 63 0.53 2.99 0.78
C LEU A 63 -0.01 4.25 0.09
N ALA A 64 -0.32 4.17 -1.22
CA ALA A 64 -0.91 5.28 -1.95
C ALA A 64 -2.21 5.76 -1.27
N PRO A 65 -2.45 7.09 -1.25
CA PRO A 65 -3.64 7.67 -0.65
C PRO A 65 -4.88 7.08 -1.30
N ARG A 66 -5.86 6.65 -0.48
CA ARG A 66 -7.10 6.06 -0.98
C ARG A 66 -7.75 6.97 -2.01
N LEU A 67 -7.87 6.49 -3.25
CA LEU A 67 -8.56 7.22 -4.33
C LEU A 67 -10.07 7.37 -4.07
N TRP A 68 -10.61 6.55 -3.17
CA TRP A 68 -12.00 6.58 -2.73
C TRP A 68 -12.03 6.90 -1.23
N GLN A 69 -12.19 8.17 -0.88
CA GLN A 69 -12.65 8.56 0.45
C GLN A 69 -14.16 8.73 0.35
N VAL A 70 -14.90 7.73 0.81
CA VAL A 70 -16.34 7.86 1.07
C VAL A 70 -16.47 8.46 2.46
N SER A 71 -16.82 9.74 2.53
CA SER A 71 -17.30 10.34 3.78
C SER A 71 -18.66 9.71 4.09
N LYS A 72 -19.00 9.59 5.38
CA LYS A 72 -20.27 8.99 5.82
C LYS A 72 -21.52 9.77 5.39
N GLU A 73 -21.35 10.95 4.80
CA GLU A 73 -22.45 11.77 4.29
C GLU A 73 -22.43 11.91 2.75
N GLY A 74 -21.47 11.30 2.05
CA GLY A 74 -21.31 11.32 0.59
C GLY A 74 -19.83 11.21 0.17
N TYR A 75 -19.51 11.09 -1.12
CA TYR A 75 -18.12 10.95 -1.56
C TYR A 75 -17.61 12.17 -2.33
N ILE A 76 -16.33 12.46 -2.11
CA ILE A 76 -15.58 13.45 -2.87
C ILE A 76 -14.74 12.73 -3.91
N LYS A 77 -15.09 12.89 -5.18
CA LYS A 77 -14.28 12.35 -6.29
C LYS A 77 -13.13 13.33 -6.59
N ARG A 78 -11.89 12.85 -6.57
CA ARG A 78 -10.75 13.59 -7.14
C ARG A 78 -10.77 13.40 -8.65
N ASN A 79 -11.06 14.46 -9.40
CA ASN A 79 -10.86 14.47 -10.84
C ASN A 79 -9.41 14.88 -11.13
N PHE A 80 -8.52 13.88 -11.17
CA PHE A 80 -7.14 14.10 -11.62
C PHE A 80 -7.09 14.09 -13.15
N ASP A 81 -6.71 15.22 -13.73
CA ASP A 81 -6.58 15.40 -15.18
C ASP A 81 -5.14 15.12 -15.59
N PHE A 82 -4.86 13.91 -16.06
CA PHE A 82 -3.50 13.47 -16.44
C PHE A 82 -2.87 14.35 -17.54
N ASN A 83 -3.68 15.06 -18.32
CA ASN A 83 -3.20 15.90 -19.42
C ASN A 83 -2.87 17.33 -18.99
N ASN A 84 -3.20 17.73 -17.75
CA ASN A 84 -2.85 19.05 -17.24
C ASN A 84 -2.57 19.03 -15.72
N PRO A 85 -1.32 18.76 -15.32
CA PRO A 85 -0.93 18.66 -13.91
C PRO A 85 -0.98 19.99 -13.15
N ASN A 86 -1.03 21.12 -13.85
CA ASN A 86 -1.13 22.46 -13.25
C ASN A 86 -2.58 22.91 -13.06
N LYS A 87 -3.56 22.11 -13.51
CA LYS A 87 -4.97 22.43 -13.32
C LYS A 87 -5.32 22.34 -11.83
N PRO A 88 -5.91 23.39 -11.24
CA PRO A 88 -6.26 23.37 -9.84
C PRO A 88 -7.23 22.23 -9.56
N MET A 89 -6.91 21.42 -8.55
CA MET A 89 -7.68 20.24 -8.17
C MET A 89 -9.12 20.65 -7.87
N ARG A 90 -10.08 20.08 -8.62
CA ARG A 90 -11.50 20.25 -8.36
C ARG A 90 -12.04 19.01 -7.63
N TYR A 91 -12.73 19.27 -6.54
CA TYR A 91 -13.44 18.28 -5.75
C TYR A 91 -14.92 18.34 -6.16
N GLU A 92 -15.44 17.25 -6.71
CA GLU A 92 -16.89 17.12 -6.95
C GLU A 92 -17.54 16.52 -5.72
N ASN A 93 -18.41 17.30 -5.11
CA ASN A 93 -19.25 16.90 -3.99
C ASN A 93 -20.54 16.29 -4.56
N THR A 94 -20.81 15.03 -4.25
CA THR A 94 -22.02 14.30 -4.69
C THR A 94 -23.12 14.24 -3.63
N PHE A 95 -22.96 14.97 -2.53
CA PHE A 95 -23.93 15.01 -1.45
C PHE A 95 -25.13 15.81 -1.95
N THR A 96 -26.25 15.13 -2.21
CA THR A 96 -27.55 15.78 -2.43
C THR A 96 -28.09 16.24 -1.07
N HIS A 97 -28.48 17.52 -1.00
CA HIS A 97 -29.05 18.20 0.17
C HIS A 97 -30.20 17.44 0.85
#